data_AF-A0A2N9XW45-F1
#
_entry.id   AF-A0A2N9XW45-F1
#
_cell.length_a   1.000
_cell.length_b   1.000
_cell.length_c   1.000
_cell.angle_alpha   90.00
_cell.angle_beta   90.00
_cell.angle_gamma   90.00
#
_symmetry.space_group_name_H-M   'P 1'
#
loop_
_entity.id
_entity.type
_entity.pdbx_description
1 polymer ?
#
loop_
_entity_poly.entity_id
_entity_poly.type
_entity_poly.pdbx_seq_one_letter_code
_entity_poly.pdbx_strand_id
1 'polypeptide(L)'
;MSDTSARWFVIRLSPDLATGELLNIGVGIIYNKQVFTKIIPNTKPFELLYGDHVKENLSFLLDLLKSSRDSFSALKSISPHLSFSSLNFVAGDSVEGILDRLYKSMIQIDRNLNN
;
A
#
# COMPACT_ATOMS: atom_id res chain seq x y z
N MET A 1 20.19 10.01 -19.51
CA MET A 1 19.16 9.95 -18.45
C MET A 1 19.43 8.67 -17.67
N SER A 2 19.61 8.75 -16.36
CA SER A 2 19.87 7.58 -15.52
C SER A 2 18.54 6.99 -15.05
N ASP A 3 18.20 5.79 -15.52
CA ASP A 3 17.01 5.08 -15.05
C ASP A 3 17.15 4.74 -13.55
N THR A 4 16.14 5.08 -12.77
CA THR A 4 16.03 4.70 -11.36
C THR A 4 15.64 3.22 -11.29
N SER A 5 16.61 2.34 -11.05
CA SER A 5 16.36 0.90 -10.82
C SER A 5 16.09 0.63 -9.34
N ALA A 6 14.97 0.00 -9.04
CA ALA A 6 14.50 -0.24 -7.68
C ALA A 6 13.78 -1.58 -7.53
N ARG A 7 13.48 -1.95 -6.27
CA ARG A 7 12.56 -3.06 -5.96
C ARG A 7 11.25 -2.50 -5.47
N TRP A 8 10.14 -3.14 -5.77
CA TRP A 8 8.81 -2.70 -5.34
C TRP A 8 7.95 -3.86 -4.83
N PHE A 9 6.91 -3.51 -4.07
CA PHE A 9 5.94 -4.44 -3.49
C PHE A 9 4.56 -3.81 -3.40
N VAL A 10 3.54 -4.64 -3.26
CA VAL A 10 2.16 -4.25 -2.97
C VAL A 10 1.89 -4.41 -1.48
N ILE A 11 1.21 -3.42 -0.89
CA ILE A 11 0.69 -3.43 0.47
C ILE A 11 -0.76 -3.88 0.40
N ARG A 12 -1.11 -4.92 1.15
CA ARG A 12 -2.43 -5.54 1.14
C ARG A 12 -3.04 -5.55 2.52
N LEU A 13 -4.34 -5.30 2.58
CA LEU A 13 -5.16 -5.42 3.77
C LEU A 13 -5.99 -6.70 3.69
N SER A 14 -6.10 -7.42 4.81
CA SER A 14 -7.13 -8.43 5.05
C SER A 14 -8.13 -7.86 6.06
N PRO A 15 -9.31 -7.40 5.61
CA PRO A 15 -10.34 -6.84 6.51
C PRO A 15 -10.81 -7.87 7.55
N ASP A 16 -10.99 -9.12 7.11
CA ASP A 16 -11.30 -10.26 7.96
C ASP A 16 -10.34 -11.41 7.64
N LEU A 17 -9.51 -11.77 8.62
CA LEU A 17 -8.51 -12.83 8.51
C LEU A 17 -9.12 -14.22 8.24
N ALA A 18 -10.38 -14.45 8.62
CA ALA A 18 -11.05 -15.72 8.41
C ALA A 18 -11.50 -15.93 6.96
N THR A 19 -11.73 -14.84 6.22
CA THR A 19 -12.23 -14.91 4.83
C THR A 19 -11.14 -15.20 3.80
N GLY A 20 -9.88 -14.91 4.14
CA GLY A 20 -8.76 -14.95 3.20
C GLY A 20 -8.76 -13.82 2.16
N GLU A 21 -9.67 -12.84 2.29
CA GLU A 21 -9.72 -11.69 1.39
C GLU A 21 -8.46 -10.83 1.53
N LEU A 22 -7.94 -10.37 0.38
CA LEU A 22 -6.78 -9.50 0.28
C LEU A 22 -7.07 -8.35 -0.70
N LEU A 23 -7.13 -7.13 -0.16
CA LEU A 23 -7.32 -5.91 -0.91
C LEU A 23 -6.01 -5.15 -1.03
N ASN A 24 -5.65 -4.76 -2.24
CA ASN A 24 -4.48 -3.90 -2.45
C ASN A 24 -4.82 -2.48 -1.96
N ILE A 25 -4.07 -1.99 -0.98
CA ILE A 25 -4.28 -0.66 -0.36
C ILE A 25 -3.13 0.31 -0.59
N GLY A 26 -2.02 -0.17 -1.15
CA GLY A 26 -0.89 0.69 -1.49
C GLY A 26 0.24 -0.06 -2.18
N VAL A 27 1.26 0.70 -2.53
CA VAL A 27 2.49 0.19 -3.12
C VAL A 27 3.68 0.80 -2.39
N GLY A 28 4.80 0.07 -2.38
CA GLY A 28 6.06 0.56 -1.84
C GLY A 28 7.23 0.30 -2.78
N ILE A 29 8.22 1.18 -2.74
CA ILE A 29 9.48 1.08 -3.48
C ILE A 29 10.62 1.13 -2.47
N ILE A 30 11.60 0.24 -2.67
CA ILE A 30 12.88 0.24 -1.98
C ILE A 30 13.93 0.78 -2.94
N TYR A 31 14.39 2.00 -2.68
CA TYR A 31 15.41 2.69 -3.47
C TYR A 31 16.43 3.33 -2.53
N ASN A 32 17.73 3.16 -2.81
CA ASN A 32 18.82 3.67 -1.97
C ASN A 32 18.67 3.33 -0.47
N LYS A 33 18.23 2.09 -0.16
CA LYS A 33 17.94 1.58 1.20
C LYS A 33 16.80 2.30 1.95
N GLN A 34 16.08 3.21 1.29
CA GLN A 34 14.90 3.87 1.82
C GLN A 34 13.64 3.22 1.26
N VAL A 35 12.57 3.23 2.06
CA VAL A 35 11.25 2.76 1.66
C VAL A 35 10.37 3.97 1.39
N PHE A 36 9.83 4.04 0.20
CA PHE A 36 8.85 5.05 -0.22
C PHE A 36 7.53 4.35 -0.43
N THR A 37 6.44 4.85 0.14
CA THR A 37 5.11 4.25 0.03
C THR A 37 4.12 5.23 -0.57
N LYS A 38 3.14 4.68 -1.30
CA LYS A 38 1.93 5.38 -1.70
C LYS A 38 0.75 4.49 -1.36
N ILE A 39 -0.09 4.94 -0.44
CA ILE A 39 -1.23 4.19 0.07
C ILE A 39 -2.52 4.99 -0.13
N ILE A 40 -3.66 4.30 -0.04
CA ILE A 40 -4.98 4.93 -0.09
C ILE A 40 -5.07 6.12 0.89
N PRO A 41 -5.70 7.23 0.49
CA PRO A 41 -5.70 8.43 1.31
C PRO A 41 -6.63 8.33 2.52
N ASN A 42 -7.72 7.56 2.41
CA ASN A 42 -8.77 7.45 3.40
C ASN A 42 -9.48 6.09 3.38
N THR A 43 -10.36 5.88 4.35
CA THR A 43 -11.10 4.64 4.61
C THR A 43 -12.43 4.52 3.88
N LYS A 44 -12.88 5.57 3.17
CA LYS A 44 -14.19 5.60 2.51
C LYS A 44 -14.47 4.38 1.61
N PRO A 45 -13.49 3.86 0.83
CA PRO A 45 -13.74 2.66 0.03
C PRO A 45 -14.14 1.44 0.84
N PHE A 46 -13.62 1.32 2.06
CA PHE A 46 -13.84 0.19 2.94
C PHE A 46 -15.09 0.39 3.78
N GLU A 47 -15.39 1.63 4.19
CA GLU A 47 -16.66 1.98 4.83
C GLU A 47 -17.85 1.60 3.94
N LEU A 48 -17.74 1.79 2.62
CA LEU A 48 -18.81 1.41 1.69
C LEU A 48 -18.98 -0.10 1.50
N LEU A 49 -17.91 -0.88 1.61
CA LEU A 49 -17.94 -2.33 1.40
C LEU A 49 -18.27 -3.12 2.67
N TYR A 50 -17.78 -2.64 3.81
CA TYR A 50 -17.86 -3.35 5.09
C TYR A 50 -18.67 -2.60 6.14
N GLY A 51 -19.10 -1.35 5.87
CA GLY A 51 -19.81 -0.51 6.83
C GLY A 51 -18.89 0.29 7.75
N ASP A 52 -19.47 1.25 8.48
CA ASP A 52 -18.70 2.26 9.23
C ASP A 52 -17.86 1.71 10.39
N HIS A 53 -18.16 0.50 10.86
CA HIS A 53 -17.46 -0.11 12.00
C HIS A 53 -15.97 -0.40 11.71
N VAL A 54 -15.56 -0.49 10.44
CA VAL A 54 -14.15 -0.73 10.06
C VAL A 54 -13.29 0.55 10.09
N LYS A 55 -13.93 1.72 10.16
CA LYS A 55 -13.29 3.03 9.96
C LYS A 55 -12.16 3.30 10.94
N GLU A 56 -12.41 3.13 12.23
CA GLU A 56 -11.43 3.49 13.28
C GLU A 56 -10.17 2.61 13.16
N ASN A 57 -10.35 1.29 13.09
CA ASN A 57 -9.25 0.34 12.97
C ASN A 57 -8.44 0.58 11.69
N LEU A 58 -9.12 0.77 10.55
CA LEU A 58 -8.42 1.00 9.29
C LEU A 58 -7.71 2.35 9.25
N SER A 59 -8.33 3.41 9.80
CA SER A 59 -7.69 4.73 9.89
C SER A 59 -6.38 4.64 10.68
N PHE A 60 -6.42 3.95 11.82
CA PHE A 60 -5.23 3.72 12.64
C PHE A 60 -4.14 2.95 11.87
N LEU A 61 -4.49 1.87 11.16
CA LEU A 61 -3.53 1.12 10.34
C LEU A 61 -2.92 1.96 9.22
N LEU A 62 -3.72 2.78 8.55
CA LEU A 62 -3.23 3.70 7.51
C LEU A 62 -2.30 4.75 8.10
N ASP A 63 -2.58 5.27 9.29
CA ASP A 63 -1.73 6.25 9.95
C ASP A 63 -0.40 5.63 10.41
N LEU A 64 -0.40 4.38 10.88
CA LEU A 64 0.84 3.63 11.14
C LEU A 64 1.67 3.44 9.86
N LEU A 65 1.03 3.11 8.74
CA LEU A 65 1.72 2.96 7.45
C LEU A 65 2.28 4.28 6.92
N LYS A 66 1.58 5.41 7.12
CA LYS A 66 2.04 6.76 6.72
C LYS A 66 3.18 7.27 7.60
N SER A 67 3.14 6.95 8.89
CA SER A 67 4.14 7.41 9.86
C SER A 67 5.40 6.56 9.87
N SER A 68 5.33 5.29 9.46
CA SER A 68 6.49 4.43 9.38
C SER A 68 7.49 4.93 8.34
N ARG A 69 8.69 5.29 8.82
CA ARG A 69 9.88 5.55 8.00
C ARG A 69 10.87 4.38 8.07
N ASP A 70 10.39 3.24 8.55
CA ASP A 70 11.24 2.11 8.92
C ASP A 70 11.54 1.20 7.74
N SER A 71 12.46 0.25 7.97
CA SER A 71 12.78 -0.78 6.99
C SER A 71 11.55 -1.59 6.56
N PHE A 72 11.58 -2.16 5.36
CA PHE A 72 10.53 -3.07 4.88
C PHE A 72 10.22 -4.23 5.84
N SER A 73 11.20 -4.67 6.65
CA SER A 73 10.98 -5.70 7.66
C SER A 73 10.10 -5.23 8.81
N ALA A 74 10.22 -3.97 9.23
CA ALA A 74 9.40 -3.40 10.30
C ALA A 74 7.95 -3.20 9.85
N LEU A 75 7.73 -2.86 8.58
CA LEU A 75 6.38 -2.78 8.00
C LEU A 75 5.62 -4.12 8.10
N LYS A 76 6.32 -5.25 7.94
CA LYS A 76 5.71 -6.59 8.03
C LYS A 76 5.20 -6.96 9.41
N SER A 77 5.69 -6.30 10.47
CA SER A 77 5.29 -6.59 11.85
C SER A 77 4.21 -5.66 12.40
N ILE A 78 3.71 -4.69 11.61
CA ILE A 78 2.74 -3.69 12.09
C ILE A 78 1.42 -4.34 12.52
N SER A 79 0.88 -5.26 11.71
CA SER A 79 -0.42 -5.88 11.97
C SER A 79 -0.56 -7.18 11.18
N PRO A 80 -1.22 -8.21 11.73
CA PRO A 80 -1.57 -9.43 10.99
C PRO A 80 -2.56 -9.17 9.84
N HIS A 81 -3.32 -8.06 9.91
CA HIS A 81 -4.20 -7.63 8.83
C HIS A 81 -3.45 -7.03 7.64
N LEU A 82 -2.15 -6.79 7.78
CA LEU A 82 -1.31 -6.28 6.70
C LEU A 82 -0.43 -7.39 6.16
N SER A 83 -0.44 -7.53 4.83
CA SER A 83 0.49 -8.41 4.12
C SER A 83 1.15 -7.66 2.98
N PHE A 84 2.30 -8.18 2.55
CA PHE A 84 3.14 -7.55 1.54
C PHE A 84 3.47 -8.57 0.47
N SER A 85 3.40 -8.18 -0.80
CA SER A 85 3.79 -9.07 -1.90
C SER A 85 5.29 -9.41 -1.84
N SER A 86 5.69 -10.38 -2.67
CA SER A 86 7.10 -10.54 -3.02
C SER A 86 7.65 -9.23 -3.62
N LEU A 87 8.97 -9.05 -3.47
CA LEU A 87 9.69 -7.96 -4.10
C LEU A 87 9.85 -8.24 -5.60
N ASN A 88 9.53 -7.24 -6.41
CA ASN A 88 9.70 -7.26 -7.86
C ASN A 88 10.64 -6.13 -8.31
N PHE A 89 11.23 -6.24 -9.49
CA PHE A 89 12.07 -5.17 -10.05
C PHE A 89 11.23 -4.14 -10.81
N VAL A 90 11.69 -2.89 -10.80
CA VAL A 90 11.09 -1.81 -11.58
C VAL A 90 12.15 -0.78 -11.93
N ALA A 91 11.98 -0.15 -13.10
CA ALA A 91 12.76 0.99 -13.55
C ALA A 91 11.84 2.14 -14.01
N GLY A 92 12.35 3.35 -13.98
CA GLY A 92 11.67 4.54 -14.48
C GLY A 92 12.44 5.83 -14.18
N ASP A 93 11.86 6.95 -14.58
CA ASP A 93 12.52 8.26 -14.54
C ASP A 93 12.73 8.81 -13.12
N SER A 94 11.79 8.53 -12.19
CA SER A 94 11.85 8.97 -10.80
C SER A 94 11.09 8.02 -9.87
N VAL A 95 11.41 8.07 -8.56
CA VAL A 95 10.70 7.28 -7.53
C VAL A 95 9.21 7.61 -7.51
N GLU A 96 8.87 8.90 -7.56
CA GLU A 96 7.49 9.40 -7.57
C GLU A 96 6.74 8.92 -8.82
N GLY A 97 7.38 9.01 -10.00
CA GLY A 97 6.78 8.56 -11.26
C GLY A 97 6.51 7.04 -11.27
N ILE A 98 7.44 6.26 -10.71
CA ILE A 98 7.25 4.82 -10.55
C ILE A 98 6.13 4.53 -9.54
N LEU A 99 6.10 5.20 -8.38
CA LEU A 99 5.04 5.03 -7.38
C LEU A 99 3.67 5.33 -7.95
N ASP A 100 3.53 6.44 -8.68
CA ASP A 100 2.26 6.86 -9.28
C ASP A 100 1.75 5.84 -10.30
N ARG A 101 2.65 5.34 -11.16
CA ARG A 101 2.32 4.31 -12.14
C ARG A 101 1.88 3.01 -11.47
N LEU A 102 2.65 2.55 -10.47
CA LEU A 102 2.34 1.33 -9.73
C LEU A 102 1.02 1.47 -8.96
N TYR A 103 0.79 2.59 -8.30
CA TYR A 103 -0.44 2.86 -7.54
C TYR A 103 -1.66 2.81 -8.45
N LYS A 104 -1.65 3.53 -9.57
CA LYS A 104 -2.75 3.53 -10.55
C LYS A 104 -3.04 2.13 -11.12
N SER A 105 -2.00 1.30 -11.27
CA SER A 105 -2.15 -0.07 -11.78
C SER A 105 -2.67 -1.04 -10.73
N MET A 106 -2.23 -0.92 -9.47
CA MET A 106 -2.44 -1.95 -8.45
C MET A 106 -3.62 -1.65 -7.52
N ILE A 107 -3.97 -0.37 -7.33
CA ILE A 107 -4.97 0.07 -6.34
C ILE A 107 -6.27 0.42 -7.05
N GLN A 108 -7.01 -0.63 -7.47
CA GLN A 108 -8.26 -0.47 -8.22
C GLN A 108 -9.43 0.03 -7.35
N ILE A 109 -9.39 -0.25 -6.05
CA ILE A 109 -10.47 0.10 -5.12
C ILE A 109 -10.69 1.62 -4.99
N ASP A 110 -9.61 2.40 -5.11
CA ASP A 110 -9.64 3.87 -5.07
C ASP A 110 -10.17 4.48 -6.40
N ARG A 111 -10.12 3.72 -7.49
CA ARG A 111 -10.54 4.17 -8.83
C ARG A 111 -12.05 4.12 -9.02
N ASN A 112 -12.71 3.11 -8.46
CA ASN A 112 -14.14 2.85 -8.69
C ASN A 112 -15.09 3.77 -7.89
N LEU A 113 -14.56 4.67 -7.06
CA LEU A 113 -15.35 5.57 -6.21
C LEU A 113 -15.32 7.03 -6.65
N ASN A 114 -14.49 7.35 -7.63
CA ASN A 114 -14.37 8.68 -8.23
C ASN A 114 -14.92 8.73 -9.67
N ASN A 115 -15.56 7.65 -10.13
CA ASN A 115 -16.34 7.57 -11.38
C ASN A 115 -17.83 7.53 -11.04
#